data_AF-A0A6P0SY23-F1
#
_entry.id   AF-A0A6P0SY23-F1
#
_cell.length_a   1.000
_cell.length_b   1.000
_cell.length_c   1.000
_cell.angle_alpha   90.00
_cell.angle_beta   90.00
_cell.angle_gamma   90.00
#
_symmetry.space_group_name_H-M   'P 1'
#
loop_
_entity.id
_entity.type
_entity.pdbx_description
1 polymer ?
#
loop_
_entity_poly.entity_id
_entity_poly.type
_entity_poly.pdbx_seq_one_letter_code
_entity_poly.pdbx_strand_id
1 'polypeptide(L)'
;MEPLLQIRPHYRVEIIQPNHVYLLAENATHALTGEFYCHLMPLLDGQYTYEEICERLTDHADRDQVAYVIENLYDKGYIAAKVPELSEAAAA
;
A
#
# COMPACT_ATOMS: atom_id res chain seq x y z
N MET A 1 -16.35 -9.28 2.89
CA MET A 1 -14.89 -9.50 2.95
C MET A 1 -14.27 -8.20 2.51
N GLU A 2 -13.50 -7.55 3.37
CA GLU A 2 -12.81 -6.32 2.98
C GLU A 2 -11.74 -6.62 1.94
N PRO A 3 -11.45 -5.67 1.03
CA PRO A 3 -10.42 -5.87 0.03
C PRO A 3 -9.03 -5.87 0.68
N LEU A 4 -8.15 -6.75 0.19
CA LEU A 4 -6.72 -6.68 0.47
C LEU A 4 -6.13 -5.48 -0.27
N LEU A 5 -5.24 -4.73 0.37
CA LEU A 5 -4.64 -3.53 -0.22
C LEU A 5 -3.24 -3.82 -0.74
N GLN A 6 -2.95 -3.36 -1.95
CA GLN A 6 -1.63 -3.50 -2.56
C GLN A 6 -1.18 -2.23 -3.25
N ILE A 7 0.14 -2.01 -3.28
CA ILE A 7 0.77 -1.08 -4.20
C ILE A 7 0.56 -1.58 -5.62
N ARG A 8 0.31 -0.67 -6.57
CA ARG A 8 0.07 -1.09 -7.95
C ARG A 8 1.30 -1.80 -8.52
N PRO A 9 1.13 -2.92 -9.27
CA PRO A 9 2.26 -3.77 -9.68
C PRO A 9 3.33 -3.12 -10.54
N HIS A 10 3.05 -1.99 -11.19
CA HIS A 10 4.01 -1.25 -12.00
C HIS A 10 4.95 -0.37 -11.17
N TYR A 11 4.70 -0.23 -9.87
CA TYR A 11 5.63 0.44 -8.97
C TYR A 11 6.56 -0.56 -8.32
N ARG A 12 7.86 -0.30 -8.42
CA ARG A 12 8.87 -0.85 -7.53
C ARG A 12 9.02 0.08 -6.32
N VAL A 13 8.96 -0.49 -5.13
CA VAL A 13 9.04 0.26 -3.86
C VAL A 13 10.44 0.13 -3.29
N GLU A 14 11.08 1.25 -3.01
CA GLU A 14 12.38 1.31 -2.33
C GLU A 14 12.25 2.12 -1.05
N ILE A 15 12.46 1.48 0.10
CA ILE A 15 12.36 2.11 1.42
C ILE A 15 13.77 2.48 1.89
N ILE A 16 14.02 3.78 2.03
CA ILE A 16 15.28 4.34 2.50
C ILE A 16 15.04 4.93 3.90
N GLN A 17 15.43 4.14 4.90
CA GLN A 17 15.30 4.53 6.29
C GLN A 17 16.12 5.80 6.60
N PRO A 18 15.67 6.62 7.57
CA PRO A 18 14.46 6.41 8.38
C PRO A 18 13.15 6.94 7.75
N ASN A 19 13.23 7.79 6.71
CA ASN A 19 12.13 8.70 6.38
C ASN A 19 11.71 8.76 4.91
N HIS A 20 12.28 7.95 4.00
CA HIS A 20 11.99 8.08 2.58
C HIS A 20 11.50 6.77 1.97
N VAL A 21 10.48 6.87 1.14
CA VAL A 21 10.02 5.78 0.27
C VAL A 21 9.96 6.31 -1.15
N TYR A 22 10.55 5.57 -2.08
CA TYR A 22 10.44 5.83 -3.50
C TYR A 22 9.53 4.81 -4.17
N LEU A 23 8.54 5.30 -4.92
CA LEU A 23 7.74 4.53 -5.85
C LEU A 23 8.31 4.77 -7.25
N LEU A 24 8.98 3.75 -7.79
CA LEU A 24 9.67 3.78 -9.08
C LEU A 24 8.80 3.09 -10.13
N ALA A 25 8.38 3.84 -11.14
CA ALA A 25 7.78 3.31 -12.36
C ALA A 25 8.69 3.64 -13.56
N GLU A 26 8.43 3.01 -14.71
CA GLU A 26 9.23 3.26 -15.91
C GLU A 26 9.18 4.72 -16.39
N ASN A 27 8.04 5.39 -16.19
CA ASN A 27 7.79 6.75 -16.67
C ASN A 27 7.72 7.81 -15.56
N ALA A 28 7.83 7.41 -14.30
CA ALA A 28 7.66 8.32 -13.16
C ALA A 28 8.40 7.83 -11.91
N THR A 29 8.79 8.77 -11.06
CA THR A 29 9.29 8.49 -9.71
C THR A 29 8.56 9.39 -8.73
N HIS A 30 8.01 8.79 -7.69
CA HIS A 30 7.34 9.51 -6.60
C HIS A 30 8.09 9.27 -5.29
N ALA A 31 8.38 10.34 -4.57
CA ALA A 31 8.96 10.28 -3.24
C ALA A 31 7.88 10.55 -2.20
N LEU A 32 7.77 9.66 -1.21
CA LEU A 32 6.98 9.84 -0.01
C LEU A 32 7.94 10.06 1.15
N THR A 33 7.77 11.16 1.88
CA THR A 33 8.63 11.53 3.01
C THR A 33 7.86 11.41 4.31
N GLY A 34 8.42 10.69 5.27
CA GLY A 34 7.89 10.46 6.60
C GLY A 34 8.17 9.04 7.08
N GLU A 35 8.54 8.90 8.35
CA GLU A 35 8.76 7.61 9.01
C GLU A 35 7.54 6.69 8.87
N PHE A 36 6.33 7.24 9.00
CA PHE A 36 5.08 6.50 8.82
C PHE A 36 5.01 5.74 7.49
N TYR A 37 5.46 6.33 6.38
CA TYR A 37 5.47 5.63 5.10
C TYR A 37 6.42 4.43 5.11
N CYS A 38 7.54 4.49 5.82
CA CYS A 38 8.46 3.36 5.92
C CYS A 38 7.82 2.15 6.64
N HIS A 39 6.89 2.39 7.57
CA HIS A 39 6.13 1.35 8.26
C HIS A 39 4.89 0.89 7.49
N LEU A 40 4.21 1.80 6.80
CA LEU A 40 3.01 1.50 6.02
C LEU A 40 3.32 0.69 4.75
N MET A 41 4.36 1.07 3.98
CA MET A 41 4.61 0.49 2.65
C MET A 41 4.80 -1.03 2.64
N PRO A 42 5.51 -1.66 3.60
CA PRO A 42 5.62 -3.11 3.69
C PRO A 42 4.28 -3.85 3.88
N LEU A 43 3.25 -3.16 4.39
CA LEU A 43 1.92 -3.75 4.64
C LEU A 43 0.98 -3.63 3.43
N LEU A 44 1.40 -2.95 2.36
CA LEU A 44 0.63 -2.78 1.13
C LEU A 44 1.10 -3.74 0.05
N ASP A 45 1.21 -5.02 0.40
CA ASP A 45 1.68 -6.11 -0.46
C ASP A 45 0.54 -7.01 -0.97
N GLY A 46 -0.71 -6.64 -0.65
CA GLY A 46 -1.89 -7.42 -1.02
C GLY A 46 -2.14 -8.64 -0.13
N GLN A 47 -1.59 -8.66 1.08
CA GLN A 47 -1.87 -9.69 2.09
C GLN A 47 -2.73 -9.19 3.26
N TYR A 48 -2.87 -7.87 3.42
CA TYR A 48 -3.57 -7.27 4.55
C TYR A 48 -4.79 -6.45 4.14
N THR A 49 -5.86 -6.53 4.95
CA THR A 49 -7.01 -5.62 4.88
C THR A 49 -6.70 -4.27 5.55
N TYR A 50 -7.59 -3.29 5.36
CA TYR A 50 -7.52 -2.02 6.07
C TYR A 50 -7.47 -2.19 7.60
N GLU A 51 -8.31 -3.05 8.16
CA GLU A 51 -8.35 -3.28 9.61
C GLU A 51 -7.03 -3.87 10.12
N GLU A 52 -6.48 -4.86 9.42
CA GLU A 52 -5.22 -5.51 9.75
C GLU A 52 -4.00 -4.56 9.64
N ILE A 53 -4.05 -3.61 8.71
CA ILE A 53 -3.05 -2.54 8.59
C ILE A 53 -3.15 -1.59 9.79
N CYS A 54 -4.36 -1.17 10.17
CA CYS A 54 -4.57 -0.30 11.33
C CYS A 54 -4.03 -0.93 12.62
N GLU A 55 -4.33 -2.22 12.85
CA GLU A 55 -3.86 -2.95 14.02
C GLU A 55 -2.32 -2.98 14.13
N ARG A 56 -1.63 -3.17 13.00
CA ARG A 56 -0.15 -3.21 12.93
C ARG A 56 0.51 -1.85 13.05
N LEU A 57 -0.21 -0.78 12.78
CA LEU A 57 0.30 0.60 12.83
C LEU A 57 -0.13 1.37 14.09
N THR A 58 -0.78 0.71 15.04
CA THR A 58 -1.28 1.35 16.28
C THR A 58 -0.22 2.10 17.08
N ASP A 59 1.04 1.64 17.06
CA ASP A 59 2.16 2.33 17.71
C ASP A 59 2.67 3.57 16.95
N HIS A 60 2.29 3.73 15.68
CA HIS A 60 2.81 4.77 14.78
C HIS A 60 1.76 5.83 14.39
N ALA A 61 0.48 5.46 14.32
CA ALA A 61 -0.61 6.34 13.93
C ALA A 61 -1.96 5.84 14.45
N ASP A 62 -2.91 6.75 14.66
CA ASP A 62 -4.30 6.41 14.93
C ASP A 62 -5.04 6.00 13.64
N ARG A 63 -6.23 5.40 13.79
CA ARG A 63 -7.02 4.88 12.67
C ARG A 63 -7.44 5.99 11.69
N ASP A 64 -7.71 7.22 12.14
CA ASP A 64 -8.11 8.32 11.27
C ASP A 64 -6.92 8.79 10.41
N GLN A 65 -5.72 8.83 10.99
CA GLN A 65 -4.49 9.09 10.23
C GLN A 65 -4.20 8.01 9.18
N VAL A 66 -4.34 6.73 9.54
CA VAL A 66 -4.17 5.62 8.61
C VAL A 66 -5.20 5.70 7.47
N ALA A 67 -6.47 5.98 7.80
CA ALA A 67 -7.53 6.19 6.82
C ALA A 67 -7.18 7.28 5.82
N TYR A 68 -6.82 8.47 6.33
CA TYR A 68 -6.46 9.62 5.51
C TYR A 68 -5.31 9.31 4.55
N VAL A 69 -4.25 8.64 5.02
CA VAL A 69 -3.10 8.32 4.17
C VAL A 69 -3.48 7.28 3.12
N ILE A 70 -4.22 6.24 3.48
CA ILE A 70 -4.66 5.21 2.53
C ILE A 70 -5.55 5.83 1.43
N GLU A 71 -6.53 6.65 1.81
CA GLU A 71 -7.38 7.37 0.85
C GLU A 71 -6.53 8.25 -0.09
N ASN A 72 -5.60 9.03 0.45
CA ASN A 72 -4.72 9.88 -0.35
C ASN A 72 -3.80 9.07 -1.29
N LEU A 73 -3.30 7.90 -0.88
CA LEU A 73 -2.52 7.01 -1.75
C LEU A 73 -3.39 6.39 -2.85
N TYR A 74 -4.65 6.09 -2.54
CA TYR A 74 -5.63 5.53 -3.47
C TYR A 74 -6.01 6.56 -4.54
N ASP A 75 -6.32 7.79 -4.13
CA ASP A 75 -6.66 8.91 -5.02
C ASP A 75 -5.50 9.30 -5.95
N LYS A 76 -4.26 9.21 -5.45
CA LYS A 76 -3.05 9.38 -6.28
C LYS A 76 -2.77 8.20 -7.21
N GLY A 77 -3.52 7.11 -7.08
CA GLY A 77 -3.36 5.91 -7.90
C GLY A 77 -2.09 5.12 -7.60
N TYR A 78 -1.52 5.23 -6.40
CA TYR A 78 -0.34 4.46 -5.99
C TYR A 78 -0.69 3.06 -5.50
N ILE A 79 -1.86 2.92 -4.86
CA ILE A 79 -2.38 1.65 -4.37
C ILE A 79 -3.69 1.28 -5.06
N ALA A 80 -4.13 0.05 -4.87
CA ALA A 80 -5.43 -0.46 -5.29
C ALA A 80 -5.86 -1.64 -4.41
N ALA A 81 -7.15 -1.97 -4.46
CA ALA A 81 -7.62 -3.27 -3.99
C ALA A 81 -6.99 -4.38 -4.85
N LYS A 82 -6.57 -5.47 -4.20
CA LYS A 82 -6.13 -6.68 -4.89
C LYS A 82 -7.32 -7.32 -5.58
N VAL A 83 -7.29 -7.34 -6.91
CA VAL A 83 -8.24 -8.12 -7.70
C VAL A 83 -7.80 -9.59 -7.59
N PRO A 84 -8.67 -10.51 -7.13
CA PRO A 84 -8.34 -11.91 -7.17
C PRO A 84 -8.12 -12.31 -8.64
N GLU A 85 -6.96 -12.90 -8.95
CA GLU A 85 -6.76 -13.50 -10.26
C GLU A 85 -7.86 -14.56 -10.45
N LEU A 86 -8.62 -14.44 -11.53
CA LEU A 86 -9.53 -15.50 -11.96
C LEU A 86 -8.67 -16.74 -12.17
N SER A 87 -8.71 -17.66 -11.21
CA SER A 87 -8.10 -18.98 -11.35
C SER A 87 -8.56 -19.58 -12.68
N GLU A 88 -7.60 -20.05 -13.49
CA GLU A 88 -7.78 -20.68 -14.81
C GLU A 88 -8.72 -21.91 -14.81
N ALA A 89 -9.29 -22.29 -13.66
CA ALA A 89 -10.24 -23.38 -13.49
C ALA A 89 -11.58 -23.21 -14.24
N ALA A 90 -11.85 -22.06 -14.88
CA ALA A 90 -13.06 -21.85 -15.69
C ALA A 90 -12.91 -22.26 -17.17
N ALA A 91 -11.75 -22.79 -17.59
CA ALA A 91 -11.48 -23.18 -18.98
C ALA A 91 -11.32 -24.70 -19.20
N ALA A 92 -11.92 -25.54 -18.35
CA ALA A 92 -11.92 -27.00 -18.49
C ALA A 92 -13.31 -27.57 -18.79
#